data_AF-A0A832DWY6-F1
#
_entry.id   AF-A0A832DWY6-F1
#
_cell.length_a   1.000
_cell.length_b   1.000
_cell.length_c   1.000
_cell.angle_alpha   90.00
_cell.angle_beta   90.00
_cell.angle_gamma   90.00
#
_symmetry.space_group_name_H-M   'P 1'
#
loop_
_entity.id
_entity.type
_entity.pdbx_description
1 polymer ?
#
loop_
_entity_poly.entity_id
_entity_poly.type
_entity_poly.pdbx_seq_one_letter_code
_entity_poly.pdbx_strand_id
1 'polypeptide(L)'
;MTQTHTPAWCQALQAKLMAALDAVWAIIEHSDDPGEIRRARDKAKAVGELAAVARKVALIVPVARPAPAGAAGAAAQTALGPAFEIAPTLEPVLAPIAAQAEHARRALEKLKGGRRGRL
;
A
#
# COMPACT_ATOMS: atom_id res chain seq x y z
N MET A 1 -21.77 3.52 1.44
CA MET A 1 -20.49 4.17 1.08
C MET A 1 -19.35 3.21 1.36
N THR A 2 -18.58 2.80 0.34
CA THR A 2 -17.36 2.01 0.54
C THR A 2 -16.25 2.94 1.02
N GLN A 3 -15.75 2.72 2.23
CA GLN A 3 -14.62 3.49 2.76
C GLN A 3 -13.35 3.12 1.99
N THR A 4 -12.92 3.99 1.08
CA THR A 4 -11.67 3.83 0.35
C THR A 4 -10.52 4.19 1.31
N HIS A 5 -9.77 3.19 1.78
CA HIS A 5 -8.63 3.42 2.65
C HIS A 5 -7.42 3.86 1.82
N THR A 6 -7.12 5.16 1.81
CA THR A 6 -5.93 5.73 1.16
C THR A 6 -4.69 5.53 2.03
N PRO A 7 -3.61 4.89 1.54
CA PRO A 7 -2.38 4.74 2.30
C PRO A 7 -1.79 6.08 2.75
N ALA A 8 -1.24 6.15 3.97
CA ALA A 8 -0.67 7.38 4.54
C ALA A 8 0.46 7.98 3.66
N TRP A 9 1.25 7.14 2.99
CA TRP A 9 2.30 7.60 2.08
C TRP A 9 1.73 8.36 0.87
N CYS A 10 0.52 8.01 0.40
CA CYS A 10 -0.12 8.72 -0.71
C CYS A 10 -0.46 10.16 -0.30
N GLN A 11 -0.93 10.36 0.94
CA GLN A 11 -1.22 11.70 1.47
C GLN A 11 0.07 12.54 1.61
N ALA A 12 1.13 11.94 2.16
CA ALA A 12 2.42 12.62 2.28
C ALA A 12 3.01 13.00 0.90
N LEU A 13 2.87 12.12 -0.09
CA LEU A 13 3.28 12.42 -1.46
C LEU A 13 2.44 13.54 -2.07
N GLN A 14 1.12 13.50 -1.92
CA GLN A 14 0.23 14.55 -2.40
C GLN A 14 0.63 15.92 -1.85
N ALA A 15 0.91 16.03 -0.55
CA ALA A 15 1.37 17.27 0.06
C ALA A 15 2.66 17.81 -0.58
N LYS A 16 3.63 16.92 -0.87
CA LYS A 16 4.88 17.29 -1.56
C LYS A 16 4.65 17.78 -2.99
N LEU A 17 3.77 17.10 -3.73
CA LEU A 17 3.45 17.48 -5.11
C LEU A 17 2.75 18.85 -5.16
N MET A 18 1.82 19.11 -4.23
CA MET A 18 1.18 20.40 -4.10
C MET A 18 2.19 21.51 -3.78
N ALA A 19 3.04 21.31 -2.76
CA ALA A 19 4.08 22.28 -2.41
C ALA A 19 5.05 22.55 -3.58
N ALA A 20 5.33 21.54 -4.41
CA ALA A 20 6.14 21.72 -5.61
C ALA A 20 5.45 22.57 -6.68
N LEU A 21 4.14 22.43 -6.85
CA LEU A 21 3.34 23.25 -7.76
C LEU A 21 3.24 24.69 -7.25
N ASP A 22 3.05 24.89 -5.95
CA ASP A 22 3.04 26.23 -5.33
C ASP A 22 4.37 26.94 -5.57
N ALA A 23 5.49 26.24 -5.41
CA ALA A 23 6.81 26.78 -5.71
C ALA A 23 7.01 27.12 -7.20
N VAL A 24 6.45 26.30 -8.11
CA VAL A 24 6.46 26.61 -9.55
C VAL A 24 5.65 27.86 -9.84
N TRP A 25 4.46 27.97 -9.23
CA TRP A 25 3.59 29.13 -9.39
C TRP A 25 4.28 30.41 -8.92
N ALA A 26 4.92 30.38 -7.75
CA ALA A 26 5.68 31.51 -7.23
C ALA A 26 6.79 31.98 -8.20
N ILE A 27 7.50 31.06 -8.86
CA ILE A 27 8.53 31.40 -9.85
C ILE A 27 7.89 32.11 -11.06
N ILE A 28 6.77 31.60 -11.55
CA ILE A 28 6.09 32.16 -12.73
C ILE A 28 5.53 33.56 -12.44
N GLU A 29 5.07 33.81 -11.21
CA GLU A 29 4.54 35.14 -10.82
C GLU A 29 5.63 36.20 -10.67
N HIS A 30 6.85 35.82 -10.25
CA HIS A 30 7.90 36.77 -9.87
C HIS A 30 9.05 36.88 -10.87
N SER A 31 9.15 35.94 -11.82
CA SER A 31 10.26 35.90 -12.79
C SER A 31 9.81 36.35 -14.17
N ASP A 32 10.54 37.31 -14.75
CA ASP A 32 10.43 37.72 -16.15
C ASP A 32 11.44 37.00 -17.06
N ASP A 33 12.31 36.14 -16.51
CA ASP A 33 13.27 35.37 -17.30
C ASP A 33 12.55 34.22 -18.04
N PRO A 34 12.53 34.22 -19.38
CA PRO A 34 11.95 33.11 -20.15
C PRO A 34 12.64 31.76 -19.87
N GLY A 35 13.90 31.76 -19.46
CA GLY A 35 14.64 30.55 -19.07
C GLY A 35 14.09 29.94 -17.77
N GLU A 36 13.90 30.75 -16.73
CA GLU A 36 13.31 30.33 -15.46
C GLU A 36 11.86 29.85 -15.62
N ILE A 37 11.04 30.56 -16.39
CA ILE A 37 9.66 30.15 -16.65
C ILE A 37 9.60 28.78 -17.35
N ARG A 38 10.50 28.52 -18.32
CA ARG A 38 10.58 27.21 -18.98
C ARG A 38 10.96 26.11 -17.99
N ARG A 39 12.01 26.31 -17.20
CA ARG A 39 12.43 25.36 -16.17
C ARG A 39 11.33 25.08 -15.14
N ALA A 40 10.58 26.11 -14.73
CA ALA A 40 9.46 25.97 -13.81
C ALA A 40 8.32 25.14 -14.42
N ARG A 41 8.00 25.35 -15.69
CA ARG A 41 7.01 24.53 -16.43
C ARG A 41 7.47 23.08 -16.59
N ASP A 42 8.75 22.85 -16.91
CA ASP A 42 9.32 21.51 -17.01
C ASP A 42 9.23 20.77 -15.66
N LYS A 43 9.48 21.47 -14.55
CA LYS A 43 9.28 20.94 -13.20
C LYS A 43 7.81 20.56 -12.94
N ALA A 44 6.85 21.41 -13.30
CA ALA A 44 5.43 21.07 -13.17
C ALA A 44 5.03 19.84 -14.01
N LYS A 45 5.60 19.69 -15.21
CA LYS A 45 5.40 18.49 -16.03
C LYS A 45 5.91 17.23 -15.32
N ALA A 46 7.14 17.27 -14.79
CA ALA A 46 7.71 16.17 -14.03
C ALA A 46 6.88 15.79 -12.79
N VAL A 47 6.32 16.78 -12.09
CA VAL A 47 5.39 16.57 -10.96
C VAL A 47 4.15 15.78 -11.43
N GLY A 48 3.57 16.14 -12.58
CA GLY A 48 2.43 15.42 -13.16
C GLY A 48 2.76 13.97 -13.54
N GLU A 49 3.92 13.74 -14.15
CA GLU A 49 4.39 12.39 -14.51
C GLU A 49 4.63 11.53 -13.26
N LEU A 50 5.27 12.09 -12.23
CA LEU A 50 5.47 11.41 -10.95
C LEU A 50 4.14 11.06 -10.27
N ALA A 51 3.15 11.95 -10.32
CA ALA A 51 1.81 11.68 -9.79
C ALA A 51 1.13 10.51 -10.52
N ALA A 52 1.29 10.42 -11.85
CA ALA A 52 0.73 9.32 -12.63
C ALA A 52 1.37 7.97 -12.27
N VAL A 53 2.69 7.93 -12.05
CA VAL A 53 3.40 6.73 -11.58
C VAL A 53 2.95 6.34 -10.18
N ALA A 54 2.85 7.31 -9.26
CA ALA A 54 2.42 7.06 -7.89
C ALA A 54 1.01 6.44 -7.80
N ARG A 55 0.08 6.84 -8.67
CA ARG A 55 -1.25 6.22 -8.77
C ARG A 55 -1.15 4.74 -9.15
N LYS A 56 -0.26 4.39 -10.08
CA LYS A 56 -0.04 2.97 -10.46
C LYS A 56 0.52 2.18 -9.28
N VAL A 57 1.48 2.75 -8.54
CA VAL A 57 2.03 2.11 -7.33
C VAL A 57 0.93 1.91 -6.28
N ALA A 58 0.09 2.92 -6.03
CA ALA A 58 -1.00 2.83 -5.07
C ALA A 58 -2.02 1.73 -5.38
N LEU A 59 -2.24 1.41 -6.66
CA LEU A 59 -3.13 0.33 -7.08
C LEU A 59 -2.54 -1.07 -6.87
N ILE A 60 -1.20 -1.20 -6.82
CA ILE A 60 -0.52 -2.49 -6.64
C ILE A 60 -0.27 -2.78 -5.15
N VAL A 61 -0.16 -1.74 -4.31
CA VAL A 61 0.06 -1.90 -2.87
C VAL A 61 -1.18 -2.55 -2.22
N PRO A 62 -1.03 -3.73 -1.58
CA PRO A 62 -2.13 -4.36 -0.85
C PRO A 62 -2.61 -3.45 0.28
N VAL A 63 -3.89 -3.11 0.27
CA VAL A 63 -4.51 -2.38 1.37
C VAL A 63 -4.87 -3.40 2.46
N ALA A 64 -4.24 -3.28 3.62
CA ALA A 64 -4.57 -4.13 4.77
C ALA A 64 -6.06 -3.97 5.10
N ARG A 65 -6.81 -5.06 4.99
CA ARG A 65 -8.24 -5.07 5.33
C ARG A 65 -8.38 -5.08 6.85
N PRO A 66 -9.19 -4.19 7.45
CA PRO A 66 -9.48 -4.29 8.87
C PRO A 66 -10.13 -5.65 9.16
N ALA A 67 -9.59 -6.35 10.17
CA ALA A 67 -10.13 -7.63 10.63
C ALA A 67 -11.59 -7.45 11.08
N PRO A 68 -12.50 -8.40 10.80
CA PRO A 68 -13.89 -8.30 11.21
C PRO A 68 -13.99 -8.13 12.73
N ALA A 69 -14.88 -7.22 13.16
CA ALA A 69 -15.23 -6.95 14.54
C ALA A 69 -15.87 -8.19 15.18
N GLY A 70 -15.00 -9.09 15.64
CA GLY A 70 -15.33 -10.37 16.25
C GLY A 70 -14.09 -11.08 16.82
N ALA A 71 -12.88 -10.58 16.52
CA ALA A 71 -11.62 -11.03 17.12
C ALA A 71 -11.20 -10.20 18.34
N ALA A 72 -12.15 -9.61 19.07
CA ALA A 72 -11.91 -9.00 20.38
C ALA A 72 -11.71 -10.13 21.41
N GLY A 73 -10.56 -10.77 21.35
CA GLY A 73 -10.17 -11.82 22.29
C GLY A 73 -8.69 -12.21 22.25
N ALA A 74 -7.93 -11.88 21.19
CA ALA A 74 -6.58 -12.44 21.06
C ALA A 74 -5.51 -11.51 20.43
N ALA A 75 -5.68 -10.20 20.43
CA ALA A 75 -4.68 -9.30 19.85
C ALA A 75 -4.46 -8.02 20.67
N ALA A 76 -4.18 -8.19 21.96
CA ALA A 76 -3.14 -7.34 22.54
C ALA A 76 -1.81 -7.86 22.00
N GLN A 77 -0.95 -6.95 21.52
CA GLN A 77 0.40 -7.17 20.95
C GLN A 77 0.49 -7.24 19.42
N THR A 78 0.34 -6.11 18.72
CA THR A 78 1.34 -5.70 17.70
C THR A 78 1.22 -4.21 17.36
N ALA A 79 1.47 -3.34 18.34
CA ALA A 79 1.99 -2.02 18.04
C ALA A 79 3.51 -2.15 18.00
N LEU A 80 4.12 -2.32 16.83
CA LEU A 80 5.57 -2.21 16.65
C LEU A 80 5.87 -1.78 15.21
N GLY A 81 6.25 -0.51 15.08
CA GLY A 81 7.17 -0.07 14.04
C GLY A 81 8.57 -0.67 14.26
N PRO A 82 9.54 -0.37 13.40
CA PRO A 82 10.65 -1.27 13.10
C PRO A 82 11.70 -1.29 14.23
N ALA A 83 11.95 -2.46 14.80
CA ALA A 83 13.14 -2.73 15.59
C ALA A 83 13.53 -4.21 15.44
N PHE A 84 14.70 -4.39 14.84
CA PHE A 84 15.47 -5.62 14.79
C PHE A 84 15.91 -5.99 16.21
N GLU A 85 15.56 -7.18 16.73
CA GLU A 85 16.31 -7.93 17.75
C GLU A 85 15.77 -9.39 17.87
N ILE A 86 16.61 -10.27 18.39
CA ILE A 86 16.68 -11.72 18.15
C ILE A 86 16.12 -12.53 19.34
N ALA A 87 15.23 -13.50 19.03
CA ALA A 87 14.96 -14.80 19.70
C ALA A 87 14.31 -14.82 21.11
N PRO A 88 13.95 -16.02 21.66
CA PRO A 88 12.84 -16.87 21.20
C PRO A 88 11.92 -17.31 22.36
N THR A 89 10.61 -17.42 22.13
CA THR A 89 9.74 -18.20 23.03
C THR A 89 8.68 -18.93 22.22
N LEU A 90 8.88 -20.25 22.12
CA LEU A 90 7.96 -21.22 21.55
C LEU A 90 6.77 -21.46 22.49
N GLU A 91 5.66 -21.93 21.91
CA GLU A 91 4.42 -22.42 22.56
C GLU A 91 3.44 -21.32 23.02
N PRO A 92 2.50 -20.86 22.16
CA PRO A 92 1.33 -21.68 21.81
C PRO A 92 0.83 -21.50 20.35
N VAL A 93 1.73 -21.32 19.37
CA VAL A 93 1.35 -21.00 17.97
C VAL A 93 1.11 -22.25 17.09
N LEU A 94 1.32 -23.47 17.61
CA LEU A 94 1.24 -24.70 16.79
C LEU A 94 -0.19 -25.16 16.45
N ALA A 95 -1.18 -24.89 17.31
CA ALA A 95 -2.56 -25.32 17.09
C ALA A 95 -3.26 -24.65 15.88
N PRO A 96 -3.20 -23.31 15.68
CA PRO A 96 -3.87 -22.68 14.55
C PRO A 96 -3.21 -22.98 13.19
N ILE A 97 -1.89 -23.24 13.16
CA ILE A 97 -1.16 -23.53 11.92
C ILE A 97 -1.52 -24.92 11.36
N ALA A 98 -1.68 -25.93 12.23
CA ALA A 98 -2.05 -27.29 11.81
C ALA A 98 -3.43 -27.32 11.13
N ALA A 99 -4.41 -26.58 11.69
CA ALA A 99 -5.77 -26.48 11.14
C ALA A 99 -5.81 -25.76 9.78
N GLN A 100 -5.01 -24.70 9.60
CA GLN A 100 -4.87 -24.02 8.30
C GLN A 100 -4.22 -24.92 7.24
N ALA A 101 -3.21 -25.71 7.61
CA ALA A 101 -2.53 -26.63 6.71
C ALA A 101 -3.46 -27.75 6.20
N GLU A 102 -4.34 -28.29 7.05
CA GLU A 102 -5.35 -29.28 6.62
C GLU A 102 -6.39 -28.68 5.67
N HIS A 103 -6.85 -27.45 5.92
CA HIS A 103 -7.81 -26.79 5.05
C HIS A 103 -7.23 -26.54 3.66
N ALA A 104 -5.97 -26.09 3.59
CA ALA A 104 -5.25 -25.87 2.34
C ALA A 104 -5.04 -27.17 1.54
N ARG A 105 -4.71 -28.29 2.23
CA ARG A 105 -4.57 -29.61 1.60
C ARG A 105 -5.89 -30.09 1.00
N ARG A 106 -7.00 -29.98 1.73
CA ARG A 106 -8.33 -30.38 1.24
C ARG A 106 -8.79 -29.53 0.05
N ALA A 107 -8.44 -28.23 0.02
CA ALA A 107 -8.74 -27.36 -1.10
C ALA A 107 -7.93 -27.73 -2.36
N LEU A 108 -6.65 -28.06 -2.20
CA LEU A 108 -5.79 -28.50 -3.31
C LEU A 108 -6.23 -29.84 -3.91
N GLU A 109 -6.68 -30.80 -3.09
CA GLU A 109 -7.17 -32.09 -3.59
C GLU A 109 -8.48 -31.95 -4.38
N LYS A 110 -9.38 -31.03 -3.99
CA LYS A 110 -10.57 -30.68 -4.76
C LYS A 110 -10.24 -30.08 -6.13
N LEU A 111 -9.19 -29.27 -6.21
CA LEU A 111 -8.72 -28.64 -7.45
C LEU A 111 -8.09 -29.68 -8.40
N LYS A 112 -7.37 -30.66 -7.86
CA LYS A 112 -6.76 -31.75 -8.64
C LYS A 112 -7.80 -32.75 -9.16
N GLY A 113 -8.86 -33.03 -8.39
CA GLY A 113 -9.93 -33.97 -8.76
C GLY A 113 -10.91 -33.45 -9.82
N GLY A 114 -10.92 -32.15 -10.13
CA GLY A 114 -11.93 -31.52 -10.99
C GLY A 114 -11.68 -31.58 -12.50
N ARG A 115 -10.60 -32.22 -12.98
CA ARG A 115 -10.22 -32.22 -14.41
C ARG A 115 -10.48 -33.57 -15.12
N ARG A 116 -11.60 -34.25 -14.82
CA ARG A 116 -12.15 -35.33 -15.66
C ARG A 116 -13.68 -35.27 -15.70
N GLY A 117 -14.22 -34.79 -16.81
CA GLY A 117 -15.66 -34.76 -17.17
C GLY A 117 -16.21 -33.34 -17.21
N ARG A 118 -16.55 -32.73 -18.35
CA ARG A 118 -17.11 -33.29 -19.59
C ARG A 118 -16.65 -32.50 -20.82
N LEU A 119 -16.16 -33.23 -21.83
CA LEU A 119 -16.66 -33.10 -23.21
C LEU A 119 -18.06 -33.73 -23.23
#